data_AF-A0A831M3X2-F1
#
_entry.id   AF-A0A831M3X2-F1
#
_cell.length_a   1.000
_cell.length_b   1.000
_cell.length_c   1.000
_cell.angle_alpha   90.00
_cell.angle_beta   90.00
_cell.angle_gamma   90.00
#
_symmetry.space_group_name_H-M   'P 1'
#
loop_
_entity.id
_entity.type
_entity.pdbx_description
1 polymer ?
#
loop_
_entity_poly.entity_id
_entity_poly.type
_entity_poly.pdbx_seq_one_letter_code
_entity_poly.pdbx_strand_id
1 'polypeptide(L)'
;MADPFREAEATFTFLREKFEARKISQQEFADSLRRLRIKDEEGRFWVIGARSGKWYAFENDEWVEAKPPSLMDKRVICIACGFENDIEAERCVRCGGRPRGAGPESAVMKAGPGRSGPAETVPDAPGGEVVVRSFDVVSFLWFFGVLGLFAGIVLGLLAGVTGLFAAFVERLPGFFVEHRGDILGALTFSIVGGILGFATGAAAGAAAAAVSNGVMSLVGGLKLRRS
;
A
#
# COMPACT_ATOMS: atom_id res chain seq x y z
N MET A 1 7.49 6.90 -2.67
CA MET A 1 8.02 7.80 -1.64
C MET A 1 7.31 7.51 -0.33
N ALA A 2 8.02 7.48 0.79
CA ALA A 2 7.40 7.31 2.11
C ALA A 2 6.64 8.59 2.49
N ASP A 3 5.45 8.47 3.07
CA ASP A 3 4.66 9.60 3.57
C ASP A 3 5.23 10.04 4.94
N PRO A 4 5.89 11.20 5.04
CA PRO A 4 6.57 11.64 6.25
C PRO A 4 5.60 11.83 7.43
N PHE A 5 4.35 12.23 7.17
CA PHE A 5 3.35 12.41 8.21
C PHE A 5 2.93 11.08 8.83
N ARG A 6 2.76 10.05 8.00
CA ARG A 6 2.46 8.69 8.47
C ARG A 6 3.61 8.11 9.31
N GLU A 7 4.86 8.34 8.91
CA GLU A 7 6.03 7.88 9.67
C GLU A 7 6.12 8.57 11.04
N ALA A 8 5.83 9.87 11.09
CA ALA A 8 5.76 10.62 12.34
C ALA A 8 4.62 10.15 13.25
N GLU A 9 3.43 9.83 12.73
CA GLU A 9 2.32 9.26 13.51
C GLU A 9 2.67 7.90 14.11
N ALA A 10 3.28 7.01 13.31
CA ALA A 10 3.73 5.71 13.78
C ALA A 10 4.79 5.85 14.89
N THR A 11 5.75 6.76 14.68
CA THR A 11 6.80 7.03 15.67
C THR A 11 6.22 7.66 16.94
N PHE A 12 5.27 8.59 16.82
CA PHE A 12 4.57 9.18 17.97
C PHE A 12 3.84 8.11 18.78
N THR A 13 3.11 7.21 18.12
CA THR A 13 2.39 6.12 18.78
C THR A 13 3.34 5.24 19.58
N PHE A 14 4.45 4.84 18.98
CA PHE A 14 5.48 4.04 19.64
C PHE A 14 6.15 4.77 20.82
N LEU A 15 6.42 6.08 20.67
CA LEU A 15 6.96 6.90 21.75
C LEU A 15 5.97 7.03 22.91
N ARG A 16 4.68 7.19 22.60
CA ARG A 16 3.62 7.29 23.61
C ARG A 16 3.48 5.99 24.40
N GLU A 17 3.48 4.84 23.74
CA GLU A 17 3.49 3.54 24.41
C GLU A 17 4.69 3.37 25.34
N LYS A 18 5.89 3.78 24.91
CA LYS A 18 7.09 3.74 25.75
C LYS A 18 6.99 4.68 26.94
N PHE A 19 6.43 5.87 26.76
CA PHE A 19 6.24 6.85 27.82
C PHE A 19 5.23 6.35 28.87
N GLU A 20 4.09 5.80 28.42
CA GLU A 20 3.08 5.20 29.30
C GLU A 20 3.63 3.98 30.06
N ALA A 21 4.45 3.17 29.39
CA ALA A 21 5.18 2.07 30.02
C ALA A 21 6.35 2.53 30.92
N ARG A 22 6.56 3.85 31.11
CA ARG A 22 7.66 4.47 31.87
C ARG A 22 9.06 4.02 31.43
N LYS A 23 9.20 3.60 30.16
CA LYS A 23 10.48 3.21 29.55
C LYS A 23 11.30 4.40 29.07
N ILE A 24 10.66 5.57 28.94
CA ILE A 24 11.30 6.85 28.65
C ILE A 24 10.75 7.93 29.59
N SER A 25 11.58 8.89 29.94
CA SER A 25 11.22 10.04 30.77
C SER A 25 10.41 11.08 29.99
N GLN A 26 9.78 12.00 30.71
CA GLN A 26 9.04 13.11 30.10
C GLN A 26 9.94 14.00 29.23
N GLN A 27 11.19 14.20 29.64
CA GLN A 27 12.17 14.99 28.89
C GLN A 27 12.56 14.26 27.59
N GLU A 28 12.86 12.96 27.65
CA GLU A 28 13.18 12.16 26.47
C GLU A 28 12.00 12.07 25.49
N PHE A 29 10.77 12.01 26.00
CA PHE A 29 9.56 12.05 25.17
C PHE A 29 9.42 13.40 24.46
N ALA A 30 9.58 14.51 25.20
CA ALA A 30 9.50 15.86 24.64
C ALA A 30 10.60 16.13 23.59
N ASP A 31 11.83 15.68 23.85
CA ASP A 31 12.95 15.84 22.91
C ASP A 31 12.78 14.97 21.66
N SER A 32 12.22 13.78 21.81
CA SER A 32 11.88 12.92 20.67
C SER A 32 10.77 13.51 19.82
N LEU A 33 9.74 14.10 20.44
CA LEU A 33 8.66 14.81 19.76
C LEU A 33 9.16 16.00 18.93
N ARG A 34 10.11 16.79 19.45
CA ARG A 34 10.71 17.92 18.71
C ARG A 34 11.38 17.48 17.40
N ARG A 35 11.89 16.24 17.35
CA ARG A 35 12.51 15.67 16.14
C ARG A 35 11.50 15.21 15.09
N LEU A 36 10.23 15.02 15.46
CA LEU A 36 9.15 14.65 14.54
C LEU A 36 8.56 15.83 13.76
N ARG A 37 9.16 17.02 13.86
CA ARG A 37 8.72 18.20 13.12
C ARG A 37 8.95 17.97 11.63
N ILE A 38 7.90 18.18 10.83
CA ILE A 38 7.92 18.04 9.38
C ILE A 38 7.83 19.43 8.75
N LYS A 39 8.47 19.59 7.58
CA LYS A 39 8.24 20.71 6.69
C LYS A 39 7.55 20.17 5.43
N ASP A 40 6.40 20.72 5.08
CA ASP A 40 5.67 20.31 3.86
C ASP A 40 6.25 20.97 2.60
N GLU A 41 5.67 20.65 1.44
CA GLU A 41 6.09 21.19 0.14
C GLU A 41 5.80 22.69 0.01
N GLU A 42 4.76 23.17 0.69
CA GLU A 42 4.41 24.60 0.80
C GLU A 42 5.31 25.37 1.79
N GLY A 43 6.19 24.67 2.49
CA GLY A 43 7.16 25.22 3.43
C GLY A 43 6.63 25.50 4.84
N ARG A 44 5.42 25.06 5.18
CA ARG A 44 4.85 25.13 6.53
C ARG A 44 5.47 24.08 7.44
N PHE A 45 5.54 24.40 8.73
CA PHE A 45 6.02 23.48 9.74
C PHE A 45 4.86 22.79 10.44
N TRP A 46 5.01 21.48 10.65
CA TRP A 46 4.00 20.61 11.24
C TRP A 46 4.55 19.88 12.46
N VAL A 47 3.73 19.80 13.51
CA VAL A 47 4.04 19.05 14.74
C VAL A 47 2.83 18.29 15.28
N ILE A 48 3.10 17.21 16.01
CA ILE A 48 2.08 16.48 16.76
C ILE A 48 2.06 17.01 18.20
N GLY A 49 0.89 17.42 18.67
CA GLY A 49 0.70 17.89 20.04
C GLY A 49 0.93 16.76 21.06
N ALA A 50 1.89 16.93 21.97
CA ALA A 50 2.28 15.91 22.95
C ALA A 50 1.12 15.36 23.80
N ARG A 51 0.13 16.21 24.12
CA ARG A 51 -1.04 15.85 24.93
C ARG A 51 -2.24 15.42 24.09
N SER A 52 -2.52 16.14 23.00
CA SER A 52 -3.71 15.91 22.19
C SER A 52 -3.52 14.81 21.14
N GLY A 53 -2.28 14.53 20.74
CA GLY A 53 -1.96 13.64 19.61
C GLY A 53 -2.42 14.18 18.26
N LYS A 54 -2.87 15.44 18.20
CA LYS A 54 -3.37 16.08 16.99
C LYS A 54 -2.26 16.84 16.27
N TRP A 55 -2.47 17.06 14.97
CA TRP A 55 -1.57 17.86 14.14
C TRP A 55 -1.79 19.35 14.32
N TYR A 56 -0.69 20.09 14.35
CA TYR A 56 -0.66 21.55 14.35
C TYR A 56 0.26 22.03 13.23
N ALA A 57 -0.22 22.98 12.44
CA ALA A 57 0.55 23.70 11.45
C ALA A 57 0.97 25.07 12.00
N PHE A 58 2.18 25.51 11.67
CA PHE A 58 2.64 26.86 11.97
C PHE A 58 2.18 27.81 10.88
N GLU A 59 1.17 28.62 11.17
CA GLU A 59 0.53 29.55 10.25
C GLU A 59 0.35 30.91 10.96
N ASN A 60 0.70 32.01 10.28
CA ASN A 60 0.57 33.38 10.81
C ASN A 60 1.20 33.58 12.21
N ASP A 61 2.40 33.03 12.42
CA ASP A 61 3.13 33.05 13.70
C ASP A 61 2.45 32.31 14.86
N GLU A 62 1.40 31.52 14.59
CA GLU A 62 0.69 30.72 15.57
C GLU A 62 0.65 29.23 15.19
N TRP A 63 0.48 28.37 16.19
CA TRP A 63 0.25 26.94 15.99
C TRP A 63 -1.25 26.67 15.94
N VAL A 64 -1.76 26.34 14.77
CA VAL A 64 -3.19 26.09 14.54
C VAL A 64 -3.42 24.59 14.34
N GLU A 65 -4.43 24.03 15.00
CA GLU A 65 -4.84 22.64 14.78
C GLU A 65 -5.30 22.48 13.33
N ALA A 66 -4.63 21.61 12.57
CA ALA A 66 -4.87 21.44 11.14
C ALA A 66 -4.67 19.98 10.73
N LYS A 67 -5.19 19.60 9.55
CA LYS A 67 -4.98 18.26 8.99
C LYS A 67 -3.86 18.32 7.94
N PRO A 68 -2.81 17.49 8.04
CA PRO A 68 -1.76 17.47 7.04
C PRO A 68 -2.27 17.01 5.66
N PRO A 69 -1.65 17.47 4.56
CA PRO A 69 -2.10 17.17 3.19
C PRO A 69 -2.28 15.68 2.89
N SER A 70 -1.40 14.81 3.41
CA SER A 70 -1.51 13.36 3.20
C SER A 70 -2.67 12.69 3.94
N LEU A 71 -3.23 13.33 4.98
CA LEU A 71 -4.49 12.91 5.60
C LEU A 71 -5.71 13.46 4.86
N MET A 72 -5.60 14.63 4.21
CA MET A 72 -6.68 15.22 3.40
C MET A 72 -6.95 14.39 2.13
N ASP A 73 -5.93 13.72 1.58
CA ASP A 73 -6.08 12.86 0.40
C ASP A 73 -6.65 11.46 0.67
N LYS A 74 -6.99 11.15 1.94
CA LYS A 74 -7.61 9.87 2.28
C LYS A 74 -9.08 9.85 1.83
N ARG A 75 -9.30 9.39 0.60
CA ARG A 75 -10.63 9.11 0.04
C ARG A 75 -11.00 7.64 0.21
N VAL A 76 -12.24 7.38 0.58
CA VAL A 76 -12.86 6.05 0.65
C VAL A 76 -13.94 5.92 -0.41
N ILE A 77 -13.90 4.83 -1.16
CA ILE A 77 -14.92 4.54 -2.16
C ILE A 77 -16.13 3.92 -1.45
N CYS A 78 -17.31 4.50 -1.65
CA CYS A 78 -18.55 3.93 -1.15
C CYS A 78 -18.86 2.63 -1.90
N ILE A 79 -18.95 1.51 -1.17
CA ILE A 79 -19.27 0.21 -1.78
C ILE A 79 -20.68 0.14 -2.40
N ALA A 80 -21.59 1.02 -1.99
CA ALA A 80 -22.96 1.01 -2.46
C ALA A 80 -23.14 1.71 -3.82
N CYS A 81 -22.37 2.76 -4.09
CA CYS A 81 -22.56 3.58 -5.30
C CYS A 81 -21.27 3.96 -6.05
N GLY A 82 -20.10 3.56 -5.55
CA GLY A 82 -18.79 3.86 -6.15
C GLY A 82 -18.33 5.32 -6.00
N PHE A 83 -19.05 6.16 -5.25
CA PHE A 83 -18.66 7.55 -5.04
C PHE A 83 -17.49 7.66 -4.07
N GLU A 84 -16.52 8.53 -4.38
CA GLU A 84 -15.41 8.87 -3.48
C GLU A 84 -15.92 9.79 -2.38
N ASN A 85 -15.68 9.43 -1.12
CA ASN A 85 -16.01 10.24 0.05
C ASN A 85 -14.73 10.45 0.86
N ASP A 86 -14.72 11.48 1.70
CA ASP A 86 -13.66 11.63 2.69
C ASP A 86 -13.65 10.42 3.63
N ILE A 87 -12.47 10.00 4.10
CA ILE A 87 -12.35 8.85 5.04
C ILE A 87 -13.12 9.05 6.34
N GLU A 88 -13.36 10.29 6.73
CA GLU A 88 -14.14 10.66 7.92
C GLU A 88 -15.65 10.76 7.63
N ALA A 89 -16.09 10.58 6.39
CA ALA A 89 -17.50 10.66 6.04
C ALA A 89 -18.28 9.50 6.67
N GLU A 90 -19.10 9.81 7.68
CA GLU A 90 -19.98 8.83 8.34
C GLU A 90 -20.96 8.17 7.37
N ARG A 91 -21.39 8.92 6.35
CA ARG A 91 -22.29 8.48 5.29
C ARG A 91 -21.83 9.03 3.96
N CYS A 92 -22.10 8.26 2.91
CA CYS A 92 -21.81 8.67 1.56
C CYS A 92 -22.65 9.88 1.17
N VAL A 93 -22.02 10.95 0.69
CA VAL A 93 -22.69 12.19 0.29
C VAL A 93 -23.68 11.96 -0.85
N ARG A 94 -23.37 11.00 -1.74
CA ARG A 94 -24.19 10.73 -2.92
C ARG A 94 -25.40 9.83 -2.64
N CYS A 95 -25.23 8.76 -1.86
CA CYS A 95 -26.27 7.73 -1.71
C CYS A 95 -26.71 7.47 -0.27
N GLY A 96 -26.06 8.08 0.73
CA GLY A 96 -26.34 7.86 2.14
C GLY A 96 -25.81 6.55 2.73
N GLY A 97 -25.24 5.65 1.91
CA GLY A 97 -24.65 4.38 2.37
C GLY A 97 -23.39 4.60 3.24
N ARG A 98 -23.13 3.71 4.21
CA ARG A 98 -21.96 3.80 5.09
C ARG A 98 -20.68 3.31 4.38
N PRO A 99 -19.68 4.15 4.10
CA PRO A 99 -18.41 3.68 3.55
C PRO A 99 -17.67 2.83 4.59
N ARG A 100 -16.94 1.81 4.14
CA ARG A 100 -16.24 0.87 5.02
C ARG A 100 -15.08 1.61 5.71
N GLY A 101 -15.07 1.63 7.05
CA GLY A 101 -14.08 2.37 7.85
C GLY A 101 -14.62 3.63 8.53
N ALA A 102 -15.86 4.04 8.24
CA ALA A 102 -16.52 5.14 8.95
C ALA A 102 -17.04 4.69 10.32
N GLY A 103 -16.18 4.75 11.33
CA GLY A 103 -16.54 4.62 12.73
C GLY A 103 -15.48 5.32 13.58
N PRO A 104 -15.86 6.03 14.65
CA PRO A 104 -14.93 6.85 15.40
C PRO A 104 -13.94 5.97 16.16
N GLU A 105 -12.67 6.00 15.76
CA GLU A 105 -11.55 5.75 16.68
C GLU A 105 -11.38 7.00 17.56
N SER A 106 -12.41 7.37 18.33
CA SER A 106 -12.38 8.29 19.48
C SER A 106 -13.81 8.51 19.99
N ALA A 107 -14.41 7.46 20.53
CA ALA A 107 -15.36 7.65 21.63
C ALA A 107 -14.60 7.37 22.92
N VAL A 108 -13.69 8.28 23.30
CA VAL A 108 -13.33 8.42 24.71
C VAL A 108 -14.66 8.68 25.43
N MET A 109 -15.09 7.65 26.16
CA MET A 109 -16.21 7.70 27.10
C MET A 109 -16.14 9.01 27.89
N LYS A 110 -17.09 9.93 27.63
CA LYS A 110 -17.48 10.87 28.66
C LYS A 110 -18.23 10.06 29.72
N ALA A 111 -17.50 9.59 30.72
CA ALA A 111 -18.07 9.07 31.95
C ALA A 111 -18.82 10.22 32.66
N GLY A 112 -20.14 10.26 32.52
CA GLY A 112 -21.01 10.86 33.53
C GLY A 112 -21.07 9.95 34.75
N PRO A 113 -21.17 10.46 35.98
CA PRO A 113 -21.05 9.64 37.17
C PRO A 113 -22.33 8.83 37.40
N GLY A 114 -22.14 7.55 37.68
CA GLY A 114 -23.07 6.77 38.50
C GLY A 114 -24.14 5.97 37.75
N ARG A 115 -23.88 4.68 37.59
CA ARG A 115 -24.62 3.61 38.31
C ARG A 115 -23.96 2.27 38.03
N SER A 116 -23.54 1.62 39.10
CA SER A 116 -22.97 0.28 39.16
C SER A 116 -24.03 -0.78 38.81
N GLY A 117 -23.77 -1.53 37.74
CA GLY A 117 -24.40 -2.83 37.45
C GLY A 117 -23.31 -3.91 37.42
N PRO A 118 -23.61 -5.16 37.80
CA PRO A 118 -22.60 -6.18 38.01
C PRO A 118 -21.92 -6.57 36.69
N ALA A 119 -20.61 -6.82 36.78
CA ALA A 119 -19.72 -7.16 35.68
C ALA A 119 -20.22 -8.40 34.93
N GLU A 120 -20.74 -8.19 33.73
CA GLU A 120 -20.95 -9.25 32.76
C GLU A 120 -19.59 -9.58 32.13
N THR A 121 -19.13 -10.80 32.36
CA THR A 121 -17.88 -11.34 31.82
C THR A 121 -17.94 -11.33 30.30
N VAL A 122 -17.19 -10.42 29.67
CA VAL A 122 -16.98 -10.41 28.22
C VAL A 122 -16.17 -11.66 27.85
N PRO A 123 -16.67 -12.53 26.95
CA PRO A 123 -15.90 -13.67 26.49
C PRO A 123 -14.72 -13.20 25.63
N ASP A 124 -13.61 -13.91 25.78
CA ASP A 124 -12.34 -13.73 25.08
C ASP A 124 -12.54 -13.50 23.56
N ALA A 125 -11.92 -12.47 23.00
CA ALA A 125 -12.06 -12.11 21.59
C ALA A 125 -11.50 -13.25 20.72
N PRO A 126 -12.27 -13.85 19.79
CA PRO A 126 -11.75 -14.90 18.95
C PRO A 126 -10.71 -14.29 18.00
N GLY A 127 -9.51 -14.89 17.95
CA GLY A 127 -8.43 -14.50 17.05
C GLY A 127 -8.94 -14.26 15.64
N GLY A 128 -8.75 -13.02 15.16
CA GLY A 128 -9.35 -12.53 13.91
C GLY A 128 -8.96 -13.42 12.72
N GLU A 129 -9.93 -14.17 12.21
CA GLU A 129 -9.79 -14.99 11.02
C GLU A 129 -9.70 -14.07 9.79
N VAL A 130 -8.52 -14.00 9.16
CA VAL A 130 -8.32 -13.17 7.97
C VAL A 130 -8.77 -13.97 6.75
N VAL A 131 -9.82 -13.51 6.06
CA VAL A 131 -10.34 -14.18 4.87
C VAL A 131 -9.90 -13.45 3.60
N VAL A 132 -9.02 -14.07 2.82
CA VAL A 132 -8.61 -13.58 1.50
C VAL A 132 -9.64 -14.00 0.47
N ARG A 133 -10.31 -13.03 -0.16
CA ARG A 133 -11.41 -13.27 -1.11
C ARG A 133 -11.01 -13.15 -2.58
N SER A 134 -9.94 -12.41 -2.87
CA SER A 134 -9.48 -12.18 -4.23
C SER A 134 -8.03 -11.68 -4.25
N PHE A 135 -7.33 -11.99 -5.33
CA PHE A 135 -6.07 -11.37 -5.71
C PHE A 135 -6.30 -10.23 -6.69
N ASP A 136 -5.49 -9.18 -6.55
CA ASP A 136 -5.50 -8.05 -7.46
C ASP A 136 -4.81 -8.40 -8.78
N VAL A 137 -5.56 -8.30 -9.88
CA VAL A 137 -5.09 -8.67 -11.23
C VAL A 137 -3.96 -7.74 -11.69
N VAL A 138 -4.02 -6.46 -11.32
CA VAL A 138 -3.01 -5.46 -11.71
C VAL A 138 -1.66 -5.79 -11.07
N SER A 139 -1.65 -6.21 -9.81
CA SER A 139 -0.45 -6.62 -9.08
C SER A 139 0.21 -7.84 -9.72
N PHE A 140 -0.58 -8.85 -10.12
CA PHE A 140 -0.07 -10.03 -10.82
C PHE A 140 0.44 -9.69 -12.22
N LEU A 141 -0.28 -8.83 -12.96
CA LEU A 141 0.14 -8.35 -14.26
C LEU A 141 1.52 -7.69 -14.18
N TRP A 142 1.72 -6.76 -13.24
CA TRP A 142 3.01 -6.09 -13.06
C TRP A 142 4.11 -7.03 -12.59
N PHE A 143 3.84 -7.88 -11.61
CA PHE A 143 4.84 -8.81 -11.09
C PHE A 143 5.33 -9.79 -12.18
N PHE A 144 4.42 -10.48 -12.85
CA PHE A 144 4.77 -11.41 -13.91
C PHE A 144 5.24 -10.70 -15.19
N GLY A 145 4.75 -9.49 -15.46
CA GLY A 145 5.25 -8.65 -16.54
C GLY A 145 6.72 -8.29 -16.36
N VAL A 146 7.12 -7.78 -15.19
CA VAL A 146 8.52 -7.45 -14.89
C VAL A 146 9.41 -8.70 -14.88
N LEU A 147 8.93 -9.81 -14.32
CA LEU A 147 9.65 -11.08 -14.37
C LEU A 147 9.84 -11.56 -15.83
N GLY A 148 8.79 -11.45 -16.65
CA GLY A 148 8.81 -11.77 -18.06
C GLY A 148 9.74 -10.84 -18.86
N LEU A 149 9.76 -9.55 -18.56
CA LEU A 149 10.68 -8.58 -19.14
C LEU A 149 12.13 -9.00 -18.89
N PHE A 150 12.47 -9.32 -17.63
CA PHE A 150 13.81 -9.74 -17.26
C PHE A 150 14.20 -11.05 -17.98
N ALA A 151 13.35 -12.07 -17.92
CA ALA A 151 13.59 -13.34 -18.61
C ALA A 151 13.71 -13.14 -20.14
N GLY A 152 12.88 -12.28 -20.72
CA GLY A 152 12.88 -11.95 -22.14
C GLY A 152 14.15 -11.24 -22.58
N ILE A 153 14.66 -10.29 -21.79
CA ILE A 153 15.95 -9.63 -22.03
C ILE A 153 17.09 -10.66 -21.99
N VAL A 154 17.13 -11.52 -20.98
CA VAL A 154 18.19 -12.54 -20.84
C VAL A 154 18.15 -13.51 -22.01
N LEU A 155 16.98 -14.03 -22.37
CA LEU A 155 16.82 -14.96 -23.50
C LEU A 155 17.12 -14.28 -24.84
N GLY A 156 16.70 -13.03 -25.01
CA GLY A 156 17.03 -12.21 -26.18
C GLY A 156 18.53 -12.01 -26.31
N LEU A 157 19.21 -11.62 -25.22
CA LEU A 157 20.66 -11.48 -25.21
C LEU A 157 21.36 -12.78 -25.59
N LEU A 158 20.92 -13.91 -25.01
CA LEU A 158 21.44 -15.23 -25.36
C LEU A 158 21.20 -15.56 -26.84
N ALA A 159 20.03 -15.25 -27.40
CA ALA A 159 19.75 -15.49 -28.82
C ALA A 159 20.56 -14.60 -29.77
N GLY A 160 20.84 -13.37 -29.37
CA GLY A 160 21.61 -12.41 -30.16
C GLY A 160 23.12 -12.67 -30.13
N VAL A 161 23.67 -13.10 -29.00
CA VAL A 161 25.11 -13.33 -28.82
C VAL A 161 25.51 -14.77 -29.11
N THR A 162 24.68 -15.74 -28.73
CA THR A 162 25.03 -17.16 -28.77
C THR A 162 24.34 -17.89 -29.92
N GLY A 163 24.90 -19.05 -30.29
CA GLY A 163 24.27 -19.99 -31.22
C GLY A 163 23.15 -20.84 -30.61
N LEU A 164 22.76 -20.62 -29.34
CA LEU A 164 21.82 -21.49 -28.62
C LEU A 164 20.46 -21.61 -29.32
N PHE A 165 20.04 -20.54 -30.00
CA PHE A 165 18.77 -20.48 -30.74
C PHE A 165 19.01 -20.36 -32.27
N ALA A 166 20.04 -21.06 -32.79
CA ALA A 166 20.45 -21.00 -34.21
C ALA A 166 19.27 -21.13 -35.18
N ALA A 167 18.57 -22.26 -35.09
CA ALA A 167 17.46 -22.64 -35.96
C ALA A 167 16.24 -21.71 -35.86
N PHE A 168 16.02 -21.06 -34.72
CA PHE A 168 14.92 -20.10 -34.57
C PHE A 168 15.23 -18.79 -35.31
N VAL A 169 16.44 -18.25 -35.12
CA VAL A 169 16.84 -16.97 -35.72
C VAL A 169 16.96 -17.06 -37.24
N GLU A 170 17.37 -18.20 -37.79
CA GLU A 170 17.41 -18.43 -39.24
C GLU A 170 16.04 -18.30 -39.92
N ARG A 171 14.95 -18.34 -39.14
CA ARG A 171 13.58 -18.16 -39.62
C ARG A 171 13.08 -16.72 -39.52
N LEU A 172 13.88 -15.82 -38.93
CA LEU A 172 13.56 -14.40 -38.78
C LEU A 172 13.94 -13.60 -40.03
N PRO A 173 13.44 -12.35 -40.19
CA PRO A 173 13.85 -11.46 -41.27
C PRO A 173 15.37 -11.25 -41.31
N GLY A 174 15.91 -11.02 -42.51
CA GLY A 174 17.36 -10.98 -42.78
C GLY A 174 18.17 -10.10 -41.82
N PHE A 175 17.62 -8.98 -41.37
CA PHE A 175 18.23 -8.09 -40.37
C PHE A 175 18.73 -8.83 -39.11
N PHE A 176 17.92 -9.75 -38.57
CA PHE A 176 18.25 -10.49 -37.36
C PHE A 176 19.30 -11.58 -37.57
N VAL A 177 19.35 -12.13 -38.79
CA VAL A 177 20.32 -13.15 -39.19
C VAL A 177 21.69 -12.50 -39.40
N GLU A 178 21.71 -11.34 -40.04
CA GLU A 178 22.93 -10.62 -40.43
C GLU A 178 23.64 -9.97 -39.24
N HIS A 179 22.89 -9.50 -38.23
CA HIS A 179 23.44 -8.92 -37.00
C HIS A 179 23.66 -9.92 -35.86
N ARG A 180 23.68 -11.22 -36.15
CA ARG A 180 23.92 -12.23 -35.11
C ARG A 180 25.39 -12.19 -34.64
N GLY A 181 25.58 -12.19 -33.33
CA GLY A 181 26.90 -12.22 -32.70
C GLY A 181 27.61 -10.86 -32.62
N ASP A 182 26.98 -9.80 -33.14
CA ASP A 182 27.43 -8.42 -32.95
C ASP A 182 26.70 -7.73 -31.76
N ILE A 183 27.17 -6.53 -31.41
CA ILE A 183 26.57 -5.74 -30.31
C ILE A 183 25.16 -5.26 -30.68
N LEU A 184 24.88 -5.00 -31.96
CA LEU A 184 23.61 -4.46 -32.44
C LEU A 184 22.50 -5.51 -32.38
N GLY A 185 22.79 -6.75 -32.75
CA GLY A 185 21.91 -7.90 -32.61
C GLY A 185 21.69 -8.23 -31.14
N ALA A 186 22.74 -8.25 -30.32
CA ALA A 186 22.60 -8.45 -28.87
C ALA A 186 21.60 -7.45 -28.25
N LEU A 187 21.71 -6.17 -28.61
CA LEU A 187 20.80 -5.12 -28.16
C LEU A 187 19.37 -5.30 -28.70
N THR A 188 19.24 -5.52 -30.01
CA THR A 188 17.93 -5.62 -30.67
C THR A 188 17.15 -6.84 -30.16
N PHE A 189 17.81 -8.00 -30.09
CA PHE A 189 17.18 -9.20 -29.54
C PHE A 189 16.81 -9.04 -28.07
N SER A 190 17.61 -8.34 -27.27
CA SER A 190 17.28 -8.05 -25.87
C SER A 190 16.04 -7.16 -25.73
N ILE A 191 15.92 -6.11 -26.55
CA ILE A 191 14.76 -5.20 -26.53
C ILE A 191 13.50 -5.95 -26.98
N VAL A 192 13.55 -6.64 -28.11
CA VAL A 192 12.41 -7.40 -28.65
C VAL A 192 12.02 -8.51 -27.68
N GLY A 193 13.00 -9.25 -27.18
CA GLY A 193 12.80 -10.30 -26.18
C GLY A 193 12.18 -9.75 -24.89
N GLY A 194 12.63 -8.59 -24.42
CA GLY A 194 12.05 -7.91 -23.27
C GLY A 194 10.60 -7.51 -23.47
N ILE A 195 10.25 -6.90 -24.62
CA ILE A 195 8.87 -6.50 -24.94
C ILE A 195 7.95 -7.73 -25.00
N LEU A 196 8.37 -8.77 -25.73
CA LEU A 196 7.61 -10.02 -25.84
C LEU A 196 7.50 -10.74 -24.50
N GLY A 197 8.59 -10.75 -23.72
CA GLY A 197 8.64 -11.32 -22.38
C GLY A 197 7.70 -10.60 -21.41
N PHE A 198 7.68 -9.27 -21.42
CA PHE A 198 6.74 -8.49 -20.62
C PHE A 198 5.29 -8.80 -21.00
N ALA A 199 4.97 -8.76 -22.30
CA ALA A 199 3.61 -8.99 -22.77
C ALA A 199 3.11 -10.41 -22.42
N THR A 200 3.94 -11.42 -22.64
CA THR A 200 3.61 -12.82 -22.33
C THR A 200 3.51 -13.06 -20.82
N GLY A 201 4.46 -12.53 -20.04
CA GLY A 201 4.44 -12.59 -18.58
C GLY A 201 3.22 -11.90 -17.98
N ALA A 202 2.91 -10.68 -18.44
CA ALA A 202 1.74 -9.91 -18.01
C ALA A 202 0.43 -10.66 -18.32
N ALA A 203 0.30 -11.21 -19.53
CA ALA A 203 -0.87 -12.00 -19.92
C ALA A 203 -1.02 -13.28 -19.06
N ALA A 204 0.08 -13.99 -18.82
CA ALA A 204 0.08 -15.18 -17.97
C ALA A 204 -0.28 -14.85 -16.51
N GLY A 205 0.28 -13.77 -15.96
CA GLY A 205 -0.04 -13.28 -14.62
C GLY A 205 -1.52 -12.90 -14.48
N ALA A 206 -2.06 -12.17 -15.45
CA ALA A 206 -3.48 -11.81 -15.47
C ALA A 206 -4.39 -13.05 -15.54
N ALA A 207 -4.04 -14.03 -16.39
CA ALA A 207 -4.76 -15.29 -16.47
C ALA A 207 -4.70 -16.08 -15.14
N ALA A 208 -3.52 -16.15 -14.51
CA ALA A 208 -3.35 -16.81 -13.22
C ALA A 208 -4.18 -16.15 -12.11
N ALA A 209 -4.24 -14.82 -12.08
CA ALA A 209 -5.10 -14.08 -11.16
C ALA A 209 -6.58 -14.34 -11.42
N ALA A 210 -7.00 -14.37 -12.69
CA ALA A 210 -8.39 -14.67 -13.06
C ALA A 210 -8.82 -16.07 -12.64
N VAL A 211 -7.98 -17.09 -12.87
CA VAL A 211 -8.24 -18.47 -12.43
C VAL A 211 -8.30 -18.54 -10.90
N SER A 212 -7.35 -17.92 -10.21
CA SER A 212 -7.30 -17.91 -8.74
C SER A 212 -8.54 -17.25 -8.14
N ASN A 213 -8.97 -16.12 -8.70
CA ASN A 213 -10.19 -15.43 -8.28
C ASN A 213 -11.45 -16.26 -8.57
N GLY A 214 -11.49 -16.97 -9.70
CA GLY A 214 -12.56 -17.91 -10.03
C GLY A 214 -12.67 -19.03 -8.99
N VAL A 215 -11.55 -19.64 -8.60
CA VAL A 215 -11.51 -20.68 -7.57
C VAL A 215 -11.94 -20.12 -6.20
N MET A 216 -11.44 -18.95 -5.81
CA MET A 216 -11.83 -18.31 -4.55
C MET A 216 -13.32 -17.97 -4.49
N SER A 217 -13.92 -17.59 -5.62
CA SER A 217 -15.36 -17.34 -5.73
C SER A 217 -16.18 -18.60 -5.44
N LEU A 218 -15.70 -19.78 -5.88
CA LEU A 218 -16.37 -21.06 -5.63
C LEU A 218 -16.23 -21.53 -4.18
N VAL A 219 -15.07 -21.30 -3.56
CA VAL A 219 -14.75 -21.80 -2.20
C VAL A 219 -15.15 -20.81 -1.09
N GLY A 220 -15.45 -19.55 -1.45
CA GLY A 220 -15.78 -18.49 -0.48
C GLY A 220 -14.57 -17.80 0.15
N GLY A 221 -13.37 -18.02 -0.41
CA GLY A 221 -12.10 -17.44 0.03
C GLY A 221 -11.25 -18.34 0.93
N LEU A 222 -9.99 -17.95 1.12
CA LEU A 222 -9.00 -18.63 1.95
C LEU A 222 -9.01 -18.03 3.36
N LYS A 223 -9.30 -18.86 4.36
CA LYS A 223 -9.30 -18.47 5.78
C LYS A 223 -7.92 -18.71 6.37
N LEU A 224 -7.23 -17.63 6.75
CA LEU A 224 -5.95 -17.67 7.44
C LEU A 224 -6.19 -17.38 8.92
N ARG A 225 -5.92 -18.36 9.77
CA ARG A 225 -5.93 -18.18 11.22
C ARG A 225 -4.58 -17.61 11.64
N ARG A 226 -4.58 -16.37 12.13
CA ARG A 226 -3.38 -15.73 12.68
C ARG A 226 -3.07 -16.38 14.03
N SER A 227 -2.01 -17.17 14.09
CA SER A 227 -1.47 -17.78 15.33
C SER A 227 -0.75 -16.74 16.17
#